data_AF-A0A2P4T9J7-F1
#
_entry.id   AF-A0A2P4T9J7-F1
#
_cell.length_a   1.000
_cell.length_b   1.000
_cell.length_c   1.000
_cell.angle_alpha   90.00
_cell.angle_beta   90.00
_cell.angle_gamma   90.00
#
_symmetry.space_group_name_H-M   'P 1'
#
loop_
_entity.id
_entity.type
_entity.pdbx_description
1 polymer ?
#
loop_
_entity_poly.entity_id
_entity_poly.type
_entity_poly.pdbx_seq_one_letter_code
_entity_poly.pdbx_strand_id
1 'polypeptide(L)'
;MMEEMIFNLADTHLFFNDLEDCDQIHIDDVSSDDNGQDLSTYNFSADGFHSSAASANLCLGSGVHGGVDWMRKLAFRYRRVKEMYNTYKNNVGGLIGAPKRETWLQLRAELEALTDLWLTHALKALNLIHSRPNCVNVLVTTTQLIPALAKVLLYGLGTVFPIENIYSATKTGKNKVT
;
A
#
# COMPACT_ATOMS: atom_id res chain seq x y z
N MET A 1 -15.53 -8.87 -8.57
CA MET A 1 -14.59 -9.91 -8.08
C MET A 1 -13.20 -9.35 -7.81
N MET A 2 -12.40 -8.96 -8.82
CA MET A 2 -11.03 -8.47 -8.55
C MET A 2 -11.01 -7.17 -7.73
N GLU A 3 -11.88 -6.22 -8.09
CA GLU A 3 -12.05 -4.96 -7.36
C GLU A 3 -12.41 -5.17 -5.88
N GLU A 4 -13.36 -6.07 -5.61
CA GLU A 4 -13.74 -6.47 -4.25
C GLU A 4 -12.54 -7.05 -3.47
N MET A 5 -11.74 -7.91 -4.10
CA MET A 5 -10.52 -8.44 -3.47
C MET A 5 -9.48 -7.35 -3.16
N ILE A 6 -9.35 -6.36 -4.04
CA ILE A 6 -8.44 -5.22 -3.86
C ILE A 6 -8.84 -4.43 -2.62
N PHE A 7 -10.10 -4.01 -2.54
CA PHE A 7 -10.59 -3.25 -1.39
C PHE A 7 -10.56 -4.09 -0.11
N ASN A 8 -10.95 -5.36 -0.18
CA ASN A 8 -10.91 -6.23 0.99
C ASN A 8 -9.49 -6.42 1.54
N LEU A 9 -8.48 -6.58 0.67
CA LEU A 9 -7.07 -6.65 1.09
C LEU A 9 -6.63 -5.32 1.70
N ALA A 10 -6.96 -4.21 1.04
CA ALA A 10 -6.62 -2.87 1.49
C ALA A 10 -7.18 -2.57 2.89
N ASP A 11 -8.46 -2.88 3.13
CA ASP A 11 -9.12 -2.69 4.42
C ASP A 11 -8.58 -3.62 5.51
N THR A 12 -8.43 -4.91 5.19
CA THR A 12 -8.11 -5.93 6.20
C THR A 12 -6.66 -5.86 6.63
N HIS A 13 -5.74 -5.52 5.73
CA HIS A 13 -4.30 -5.67 5.97
C HIS A 13 -3.49 -4.39 5.82
N LEU A 14 -4.02 -3.36 5.15
CA LEU A 14 -3.28 -2.16 4.79
C LEU A 14 -3.90 -0.87 5.35
N PHE A 15 -4.78 -0.99 6.34
CA PHE A 15 -5.37 0.14 7.06
C PHE A 15 -6.13 1.12 6.16
N PHE A 16 -6.74 0.66 5.06
CA PHE A 16 -7.36 1.60 4.11
C PHE A 16 -8.47 2.45 4.75
N ASN A 17 -9.34 1.87 5.57
CA ASN A 17 -10.32 2.63 6.37
C ASN A 17 -9.70 3.74 7.25
N ASP A 18 -8.47 3.57 7.73
CA ASP A 18 -7.79 4.60 8.51
C ASP A 18 -7.11 5.64 7.61
N LEU A 19 -6.59 5.21 6.46
CA LEU A 19 -5.68 5.99 5.60
C LEU A 19 -6.36 6.70 4.43
N GLU A 20 -7.62 6.38 4.10
CA GLU A 20 -8.33 6.89 2.92
C GLU A 20 -8.31 8.43 2.84
N ASP A 21 -8.65 9.12 3.93
CA ASP A 21 -8.70 10.59 3.96
C ASP A 21 -7.32 11.24 4.09
N CYS A 22 -6.30 10.47 4.49
CA CYS A 22 -4.92 10.94 4.69
C CYS A 22 -3.91 10.26 3.75
N ASP A 23 -4.36 9.88 2.54
CA ASP A 23 -3.51 9.25 1.51
C ASP A 23 -2.24 10.06 1.20
N GLN A 24 -1.14 9.34 1.00
CA GLN A 24 0.20 9.89 0.70
C GLN A 24 0.60 9.60 -0.75
N ILE A 25 1.58 10.33 -1.26
CA ILE A 25 2.11 10.11 -2.62
C ILE A 25 3.03 8.90 -2.61
N HIS A 26 3.89 8.81 -1.59
CA HIS A 26 4.92 7.79 -1.46
C HIS A 26 4.92 7.18 -0.04
N ILE A 27 5.36 5.92 0.07
CA ILE A 27 5.27 5.15 1.31
C ILE A 27 6.04 5.77 2.49
N ASP A 28 7.11 6.51 2.19
CA ASP A 28 8.00 7.11 3.20
C ASP A 28 7.73 8.61 3.46
N ASP A 29 6.68 9.21 2.89
CA ASP A 29 6.41 10.66 2.97
C ASP A 29 6.26 11.18 4.42
N VAL A 30 5.76 10.33 5.31
CA VAL A 30 5.53 10.65 6.74
C VAL A 30 6.53 9.96 7.67
N SER A 31 7.60 9.38 7.13
CA SER A 31 8.58 8.60 7.91
C SER A 31 9.36 9.43 8.94
N SER A 32 9.44 10.76 8.76
CA SER A 32 10.11 11.67 9.70
C SER A 32 9.45 11.73 11.08
N ASP A 33 8.16 11.42 11.18
CA ASP A 33 7.39 11.43 12.43
C ASP A 33 7.45 10.08 13.16
N ASP A 34 8.06 9.07 12.54
CA ASP A 34 8.29 7.75 13.10
C ASP A 34 9.49 7.75 14.06
N ASN A 35 9.36 7.04 15.18
CA ASN A 35 10.44 6.89 16.16
C ASN A 35 11.20 5.56 16.04
N GLY A 36 10.87 4.73 15.05
CA GLY A 36 11.50 3.45 14.78
C GLY A 36 11.15 2.34 15.78
N GLN A 37 10.13 2.52 16.63
CA GLN A 37 9.74 1.48 17.59
C GLN A 37 9.25 0.21 16.86
N ASP A 38 9.48 -0.94 17.48
CA ASP A 38 8.93 -2.20 16.99
C ASP A 38 7.40 -2.16 16.99
N LEU A 39 6.79 -2.55 15.88
CA LEU A 39 5.33 -2.57 15.70
C LEU A 39 4.73 -3.97 15.82
N SER A 40 5.53 -5.00 16.09
CA SER A 40 5.06 -6.39 16.16
C SER A 40 3.96 -6.61 17.22
N THR A 41 4.02 -5.85 18.31
CA THR A 41 3.06 -5.89 19.43
C THR A 41 2.20 -4.62 19.53
N TYR A 42 2.34 -3.70 18.58
CA TYR A 42 1.58 -2.44 18.58
C TYR A 42 0.12 -2.68 18.24
N ASN A 43 -0.79 -2.16 19.07
CA ASN A 43 -2.22 -2.35 18.90
C ASN A 43 -2.87 -1.18 18.15
N PHE A 44 -2.87 -1.26 16.81
CA PHE A 44 -3.44 -0.24 15.92
C PHE A 44 -4.95 0.02 16.14
N SER A 45 -5.72 -0.97 16.58
CA SER A 45 -7.17 -0.79 16.76
C SER A 45 -7.53 -0.02 18.04
N ALA A 46 -6.62 0.05 19.01
CA ALA A 46 -6.83 0.73 20.29
C ALA A 46 -5.93 1.97 20.48
N ASP A 47 -5.19 2.39 19.45
CA ASP A 47 -4.25 3.52 19.55
C ASP A 47 -4.92 4.90 19.52
N GLY A 48 -6.23 4.96 19.26
CA GLY A 48 -7.00 6.20 19.23
C GLY A 48 -6.70 7.11 18.03
N PHE A 49 -6.21 6.57 16.92
CA PHE A 49 -5.84 7.32 15.71
C PHE A 49 -6.93 8.31 15.24
N HIS A 50 -8.18 7.86 15.13
CA HIS A 50 -9.31 8.70 14.71
C HIS A 50 -9.66 9.82 15.71
N SER A 51 -9.51 9.55 17.01
CA SER A 51 -9.71 10.56 18.07
C SER A 51 -8.61 11.63 18.06
N SER A 52 -7.37 11.23 17.76
CA SER A 52 -6.25 12.15 17.54
C SER A 52 -6.44 12.99 16.26
N ALA A 53 -7.09 12.45 15.22
CA ALA A 53 -7.39 13.18 13.97
C ALA A 53 -8.42 14.31 14.19
N ALA A 54 -9.50 14.01 14.93
CA ALA A 54 -10.52 15.00 15.26
C ALA A 54 -9.96 16.18 16.08
N SER A 55 -9.04 15.88 17.01
CA SER A 55 -8.37 16.90 17.82
C SER A 55 -7.29 17.68 17.05
N ALA A 56 -6.68 17.09 16.01
CA ALA A 56 -5.78 17.80 15.10
C ALA A 56 -6.52 18.86 14.25
N ASN A 57 -7.77 18.58 13.84
CA ASN A 57 -8.60 19.53 13.08
C ASN A 57 -9.21 20.67 13.94
N LEU A 58 -9.20 20.56 15.27
CA LEU A 58 -9.95 21.46 16.18
C LEU A 58 -9.10 22.46 16.99
N CYS A 59 -7.77 22.41 16.95
CA CYS A 59 -6.95 23.10 17.96
C CYS A 59 -5.88 24.03 17.40
N LEU A 60 -6.28 25.22 16.94
CA LEU A 60 -5.41 26.41 16.92
C LEU A 60 -5.24 27.06 18.32
N GLY A 61 -5.90 26.53 19.36
CA GLY A 61 -6.00 27.19 20.68
C GLY A 61 -5.40 26.45 21.89
N SER A 62 -5.20 25.13 21.86
CA SER A 62 -4.57 24.41 22.98
C SER A 62 -4.14 23.00 22.55
N GLY A 63 -2.82 22.75 22.49
CA GLY A 63 -2.27 21.39 22.37
C GLY A 63 -1.52 21.07 21.08
N VAL A 64 -0.32 21.66 20.89
CA VAL A 64 0.67 21.26 19.86
C VAL A 64 0.97 19.74 19.86
N HIS A 65 0.71 19.06 20.98
CA HIS A 65 0.95 17.63 21.15
C HIS A 65 -0.01 16.71 20.35
N GLY A 66 -1.23 17.15 20.03
CA GLY A 66 -2.23 16.31 19.37
C GLY A 66 -1.89 15.99 17.91
N GLY A 67 -1.39 16.99 17.18
CA GLY A 67 -0.94 16.81 15.78
C GLY A 67 0.32 15.94 15.69
N VAL A 68 1.27 16.12 16.61
CA VAL A 68 2.52 15.32 16.63
C VAL A 68 2.25 13.85 16.93
N ASP A 69 1.37 13.56 17.90
CA ASP A 69 0.97 12.18 18.21
C ASP A 69 0.22 11.53 17.05
N TRP A 70 -0.68 12.28 16.39
CA TRP A 70 -1.40 11.80 15.21
C TRP A 70 -0.44 11.48 14.04
N MET A 71 0.49 12.38 13.72
CA MET A 71 1.49 12.17 12.66
C MET A 71 2.35 10.93 12.91
N ARG A 72 2.73 10.69 14.17
CA ARG A 72 3.47 9.47 14.54
C ARG A 72 2.65 8.20 14.29
N LYS A 73 1.37 8.19 14.66
CA LYS A 73 0.47 7.04 14.42
C LYS A 73 0.20 6.81 12.93
N LEU A 74 0.19 7.89 12.15
CA LEU A 74 0.12 7.83 10.68
C LEU A 74 1.38 7.16 10.12
N ALA A 75 2.56 7.59 10.57
CA ALA A 75 3.84 7.01 10.17
C ALA A 75 3.93 5.52 10.50
N PHE A 76 3.46 5.09 11.69
CA PHE A 76 3.40 3.67 12.05
C PHE A 76 2.56 2.84 11.10
N ARG A 77 1.41 3.34 10.65
CA ARG A 77 0.56 2.62 9.68
C ARG A 77 1.27 2.45 8.35
N TYR A 78 1.89 3.50 7.82
CA TYR A 78 2.64 3.41 6.57
C TYR A 78 3.88 2.51 6.67
N ARG A 79 4.63 2.56 7.78
CA ARG A 79 5.73 1.61 8.02
C ARG A 79 5.21 0.17 8.14
N ARG A 80 4.08 -0.04 8.83
CA ARG A 80 3.47 -1.37 8.91
C ARG A 80 3.00 -1.88 7.55
N VAL A 81 2.43 -1.02 6.71
CA VAL A 81 2.10 -1.33 5.31
C VAL A 81 3.36 -1.74 4.54
N LYS A 82 4.48 -1.02 4.72
CA LYS A 82 5.77 -1.33 4.11
C LYS A 82 6.31 -2.70 4.53
N GLU A 83 6.21 -3.04 5.82
CA GLU A 83 6.56 -4.37 6.33
C GLU A 83 5.67 -5.45 5.70
N MET A 84 4.36 -5.28 5.73
CA MET A 84 3.40 -6.25 5.16
C MET A 84 3.65 -6.50 3.67
N TYR A 85 3.84 -5.44 2.90
CA TYR A 85 4.17 -5.57 1.48
C TYR A 85 5.46 -6.37 1.28
N ASN A 86 6.54 -6.01 1.99
CA ASN A 86 7.83 -6.68 1.83
C ASN A 86 7.83 -8.13 2.29
N THR A 87 7.08 -8.46 3.35
CA THR A 87 6.91 -9.84 3.83
C THR A 87 6.10 -10.70 2.86
N TYR A 88 5.08 -10.13 2.22
CA TYR A 88 4.10 -10.92 1.45
C TYR A 88 4.15 -10.72 -0.07
N LYS A 89 5.02 -9.86 -0.62
CA LYS A 89 5.14 -9.62 -2.08
C LYS A 89 5.39 -10.87 -2.92
N ASN A 90 5.99 -11.91 -2.33
CA ASN A 90 6.20 -13.23 -2.94
C ASN A 90 5.30 -14.33 -2.33
N ASN A 91 4.41 -14.00 -1.39
CA ASN A 91 3.51 -14.93 -0.71
C ASN A 91 2.12 -14.32 -0.44
N VAL A 92 1.53 -13.69 -1.46
CA VAL A 92 0.23 -13.00 -1.33
C VAL A 92 -0.87 -13.96 -0.89
N GLY A 93 -0.81 -15.23 -1.31
CA GLY A 93 -1.74 -16.27 -0.85
C GLY A 93 -1.71 -16.51 0.66
N GLY A 94 -0.54 -16.38 1.29
CA GLY A 94 -0.39 -16.45 2.74
C GLY A 94 -0.93 -15.21 3.47
N LEU A 95 -0.93 -14.05 2.81
CA LEU A 95 -1.52 -12.82 3.35
C LEU A 95 -3.04 -12.89 3.39
N ILE A 96 -3.65 -13.21 2.26
CA ILE A 96 -5.12 -13.22 2.11
C ILE A 96 -5.79 -14.44 2.75
N GLY A 97 -5.03 -15.53 2.94
CA GLY A 97 -5.49 -16.75 3.61
C GLY A 97 -6.55 -17.55 2.83
N ALA A 98 -6.92 -18.71 3.36
CA ALA A 98 -8.02 -19.53 2.83
C ALA A 98 -9.38 -19.04 3.36
N PRO A 99 -10.48 -19.13 2.59
CA PRO A 99 -10.58 -19.66 1.22
C PRO A 99 -10.29 -18.61 0.13
N LYS A 100 -9.95 -17.36 0.51
CA LYS A 100 -9.76 -16.24 -0.43
C LYS A 100 -8.62 -16.50 -1.41
N ARG A 101 -7.58 -17.22 -0.98
CA ARG A 101 -6.46 -17.65 -1.83
C ARG A 101 -6.92 -18.48 -3.01
N GLU A 102 -7.80 -19.44 -2.79
CA GLU A 102 -8.29 -20.33 -3.85
C GLU A 102 -9.14 -19.57 -4.85
N THR A 103 -10.04 -18.70 -4.37
CA THR A 103 -10.83 -17.79 -5.22
C THR A 103 -9.94 -16.83 -6.02
N TRP A 104 -8.88 -16.29 -5.40
CA TRP A 104 -7.92 -15.41 -6.05
C TRP A 104 -7.18 -16.10 -7.19
N LEU A 105 -6.68 -17.32 -6.95
CA LEU A 105 -5.95 -18.08 -7.97
C LEU A 105 -6.86 -18.44 -9.15
N GLN A 106 -8.10 -18.84 -8.89
CA GLN A 106 -9.09 -19.10 -9.92
C GLN A 106 -9.36 -17.84 -10.75
N LEU A 107 -9.63 -16.71 -10.09
CA LEU A 107 -9.87 -15.43 -10.76
C LEU A 107 -8.67 -14.98 -11.60
N ARG A 108 -7.43 -15.18 -11.11
CA ARG A 108 -6.21 -14.87 -11.86
C ARG A 108 -6.07 -15.72 -13.12
N ALA A 109 -6.42 -17.00 -13.06
CA ALA A 109 -6.42 -17.88 -14.23
C ALA A 109 -7.45 -17.44 -15.28
N GLU A 110 -8.67 -17.09 -14.85
CA GLU A 110 -9.72 -16.57 -15.74
C GLU A 110 -9.34 -15.23 -16.38
N LEU A 111 -8.70 -14.33 -15.61
CA LEU A 111 -8.21 -13.05 -16.13
C LEU A 111 -7.11 -13.24 -17.17
N GLU A 112 -6.14 -14.14 -16.95
CA GLU A 112 -5.10 -14.44 -17.95
C GLU A 112 -5.72 -14.98 -19.25
N ALA A 113 -6.72 -15.86 -19.14
CA ALA A 113 -7.41 -16.40 -20.31
C ALA A 113 -8.23 -15.31 -21.05
N LEU A 114 -8.95 -14.46 -20.31
CA LEU A 114 -9.78 -13.41 -20.90
C LEU A 114 -8.97 -12.28 -21.55
N THR A 115 -7.76 -12.03 -21.05
CA THR A 115 -6.90 -10.92 -21.51
C THR A 115 -5.79 -11.37 -22.45
N ASP A 116 -5.88 -12.59 -23.00
CA ASP A 116 -4.89 -13.18 -23.89
C ASP A 116 -3.45 -13.05 -23.33
N LEU A 117 -3.31 -13.40 -22.05
CA LEU A 117 -2.04 -13.38 -21.31
C LEU A 117 -1.41 -11.98 -21.20
N TRP A 118 -2.20 -10.89 -21.20
CA TRP A 118 -1.69 -9.52 -21.13
C TRP A 118 -0.66 -9.31 -20.02
N LEU A 119 -0.99 -9.73 -18.79
CA LEU A 119 -0.11 -9.54 -17.63
C LEU A 119 1.12 -10.45 -17.70
N THR A 120 1.00 -11.66 -18.22
CA THR A 120 2.18 -12.48 -18.56
C THR A 120 3.14 -11.75 -19.51
N HIS A 121 2.63 -11.08 -20.55
CA HIS A 121 3.46 -10.30 -21.47
C HIS A 121 4.10 -9.08 -20.77
N ALA A 122 3.34 -8.34 -19.97
CA ALA A 122 3.87 -7.22 -19.19
C ALA A 122 4.98 -7.65 -18.22
N LEU A 123 4.78 -8.78 -17.51
CA LEU A 123 5.77 -9.33 -16.59
C LEU A 123 7.07 -9.74 -17.29
N LYS A 124 7.04 -10.22 -18.55
CA LYS A 124 8.28 -10.49 -19.30
C LYS A 124 9.12 -9.22 -19.47
N ALA A 125 8.51 -8.10 -19.84
CA ALA A 125 9.20 -6.82 -19.97
C ALA A 125 9.71 -6.31 -18.62
N LEU A 126 8.86 -6.34 -17.58
CA LEU A 126 9.22 -5.88 -16.23
C LEU A 126 10.37 -6.70 -15.62
N ASN A 127 10.36 -8.03 -15.79
CA ASN A 127 11.45 -8.90 -15.31
C ASN A 127 12.75 -8.66 -16.08
N LEU A 128 12.69 -8.41 -17.40
CA LEU A 128 13.87 -8.08 -18.19
C LEU A 128 14.50 -6.75 -17.75
N ILE A 129 13.68 -5.76 -17.40
CA ILE A 129 14.16 -4.50 -16.82
C ILE A 129 14.80 -4.78 -15.45
N HIS A 130 14.11 -5.54 -14.59
CA HIS A 130 14.57 -5.87 -13.23
C HIS A 130 15.91 -6.64 -13.22
N SER A 131 16.19 -7.46 -14.24
CA SER A 131 17.44 -8.21 -14.33
C SER A 131 18.64 -7.37 -14.83
N ARG A 132 18.43 -6.13 -15.27
CA ARG A 132 19.50 -5.26 -15.82
C ARG A 132 20.03 -4.33 -14.72
N PRO A 133 21.36 -4.23 -14.53
CA PRO A 133 21.94 -3.48 -13.40
C PRO A 133 21.70 -1.97 -13.45
N ASN A 134 21.47 -1.40 -14.63
CA ASN A 134 21.30 0.04 -14.85
C ASN A 134 19.86 0.41 -15.26
N CYS A 135 18.88 -0.45 -14.96
CA CYS A 135 17.48 -0.15 -15.23
C CYS A 135 16.65 -0.36 -13.98
N VAL A 136 15.63 0.47 -13.81
CA VAL A 136 14.74 0.41 -12.64
C VAL A 136 13.29 0.50 -13.09
N ASN A 137 12.44 -0.34 -12.48
CA ASN A 137 11.00 -0.23 -12.63
C ASN A 137 10.48 0.79 -11.62
N VAL A 138 9.73 1.79 -12.10
CA VAL A 138 9.00 2.77 -11.29
C VAL A 138 7.54 2.77 -11.72
N LEU A 139 6.63 2.73 -10.76
CA LEU A 139 5.19 2.76 -11.00
C LEU A 139 4.61 4.09 -10.56
N VAL A 140 3.96 4.80 -11.48
CA VAL A 140 3.18 6.01 -11.20
C VAL A 140 1.74 5.73 -11.58
N THR A 141 0.81 5.87 -10.64
CA THR A 141 -0.61 5.53 -10.82
C THR A 141 -1.53 6.62 -10.28
N THR A 142 -2.72 6.78 -10.85
CA THR A 142 -3.75 7.71 -10.33
C THR A 142 -4.65 7.09 -9.25
N THR A 143 -4.40 5.82 -8.90
CA THR A 143 -5.05 5.18 -7.74
C THR A 143 -4.38 5.65 -6.47
N GLN A 144 -5.17 5.88 -5.40
CA GLN A 144 -4.62 6.14 -4.06
C GLN A 144 -3.58 5.07 -3.68
N LEU A 145 -2.62 5.44 -2.83
CA LEU A 145 -1.44 4.59 -2.60
C LEU A 145 -1.82 3.22 -2.04
N ILE A 146 -2.69 3.18 -1.03
CA ILE A 146 -3.05 1.92 -0.37
C ILE A 146 -3.77 0.93 -1.31
N PRO A 147 -4.85 1.31 -2.04
CA PRO A 147 -5.43 0.43 -3.05
C PRO A 147 -4.48 0.10 -4.21
N ALA A 148 -3.54 0.99 -4.55
CA ALA A 148 -2.51 0.70 -5.55
C ALA A 148 -1.58 -0.43 -5.09
N LEU A 149 -1.14 -0.41 -3.84
CA LEU A 149 -0.31 -1.48 -3.26
C LEU A 149 -1.07 -2.81 -3.20
N ALA A 150 -2.35 -2.78 -2.83
CA ALA A 150 -3.22 -3.96 -2.88
C ALA A 150 -3.32 -4.54 -4.30
N LYS A 151 -3.50 -3.70 -5.32
CA LYS A 151 -3.46 -4.10 -6.73
C LYS A 151 -2.12 -4.75 -7.07
N VAL A 152 -1.00 -4.09 -6.76
CA VAL A 152 0.35 -4.59 -7.07
C VAL A 152 0.58 -5.98 -6.47
N LEU A 153 0.17 -6.22 -5.23
CA LEU A 153 0.22 -7.53 -4.60
C LEU A 153 -0.67 -8.55 -5.33
N LEU A 154 -1.97 -8.26 -5.50
CA LEU A 154 -2.92 -9.21 -6.09
C LEU A 154 -2.66 -9.51 -7.57
N TYR A 155 -2.00 -8.61 -8.29
CA TYR A 155 -1.54 -8.82 -9.67
C TYR A 155 -0.13 -9.46 -9.74
N GLY A 156 0.51 -9.78 -8.61
CA GLY A 156 1.80 -10.46 -8.56
C GLY A 156 2.96 -9.59 -9.08
N LEU A 157 2.81 -8.28 -8.98
CA LEU A 157 3.80 -7.28 -9.41
C LEU A 157 4.77 -6.90 -8.28
N GLY A 158 4.52 -7.35 -7.05
CA GLY A 158 5.29 -6.94 -5.88
C GLY A 158 6.76 -7.33 -5.91
N THR A 159 7.15 -8.36 -6.67
CA THR A 159 8.54 -8.79 -6.84
C THR A 159 9.33 -7.91 -7.81
N VAL A 160 8.66 -7.23 -8.76
CA VAL A 160 9.31 -6.40 -9.80
C VAL A 160 9.25 -4.91 -9.49
N PHE A 161 8.38 -4.48 -8.58
CA PHE A 161 8.32 -3.12 -8.04
C PHE A 161 8.67 -3.12 -6.55
N PRO A 162 9.87 -2.65 -6.16
CA PRO A 162 10.12 -2.21 -4.79
C PRO A 162 9.04 -1.21 -4.36
N ILE A 163 8.63 -1.25 -3.10
CA ILE A 163 7.53 -0.39 -2.63
C ILE A 163 7.90 1.10 -2.69
N GLU A 164 9.19 1.40 -2.54
CA GLU A 164 9.80 2.72 -2.66
C GLU A 164 9.81 3.26 -4.11
N ASN A 165 9.43 2.42 -5.06
CA ASN A 165 9.32 2.79 -6.48
C ASN A 165 7.86 2.95 -6.93
N ILE A 166 6.91 3.02 -5.99
CA ILE A 166 5.47 3.15 -6.28
C ILE A 166 5.00 4.51 -5.78
N TYR A 167 4.39 5.28 -6.70
CA TYR A 167 3.93 6.63 -6.43
C TYR A 167 2.45 6.82 -6.82
N SER A 168 1.67 7.37 -5.90
CA SER A 168 0.29 7.80 -6.10
C SER A 168 0.25 9.23 -6.63
N ALA A 169 -0.34 9.41 -7.80
CA ALA A 169 -0.58 10.68 -8.46
C ALA A 169 -2.01 11.19 -8.24
N THR A 170 -2.78 10.62 -7.31
CA THR A 170 -4.21 10.93 -7.11
C THR A 170 -4.44 12.41 -6.78
N LYS A 171 -3.59 13.01 -5.92
CA LYS A 171 -3.75 14.40 -5.47
C LYS A 171 -2.99 15.42 -6.33
N THR A 172 -1.86 15.04 -6.92
CA THR A 172 -0.92 15.98 -7.56
C THR A 172 -0.94 15.94 -9.10
N GLY A 173 -1.45 14.87 -9.69
CA GLY A 173 -1.38 14.62 -11.14
C GLY A 173 0.01 14.14 -11.60
N LYS A 174 0.06 13.34 -12.68
CA LYS A 174 1.27 12.58 -13.08
C LYS A 174 2.53 13.44 -13.32
N ASN A 175 2.37 14.67 -13.79
CA ASN A 175 3.51 15.54 -14.18
C ASN A 175 4.30 16.10 -12.98
N LYS A 176 3.86 15.84 -11.75
CA LYS A 176 4.49 16.37 -10.52
C LYS A 176 5.11 15.28 -9.63
N VAL A 177 5.07 14.02 -10.07
CA VAL A 177 5.43 12.84 -9.26
C VAL A 177 6.83 12.29 -9.60
N THR A 178 7.44 12.78 -10.67
CA THR A 178 8.78 12.42 -11.16
C THR A 178 9.58 13.68 -11.44
#